data_AF-A0A539CUW6-F1
#
_entry.id   AF-A0A539CUW6-F1
#
_cell.length_a   1.000
_cell.length_b   1.000
_cell.length_c   1.000
_cell.angle_alpha   90.00
_cell.angle_beta   90.00
_cell.angle_gamma   90.00
#
_symmetry.space_group_name_H-M   'P 1'
#
loop_
_entity.id
_entity.type
_entity.pdbx_description
1 polymer ?
#
loop_
_entity_poly.entity_id
_entity_poly.type
_entity_poly.pdbx_seq_one_letter_code
_entity_poly.pdbx_strand_id
1 'polypeptide(L)'
;MSRSNLRGFFAVLSLALGAALVCTGQASSKSKPKAAKPAAAASEDTKSGGKPSQLASYGDWGVFVAQGEKSKTCYALATPKERAPAGLKRDPAYVFISSRPGENVREETSIIMGFPVKEGSAARAEIGGTGFDLVAKGPNAWIKNQAEEPQFVEALKKGSKLIVKAPSLKGHVTTDSYSLAGLSQALDRVEKECP
;
A
#
# COMPACT_ATOMS: atom_id res chain seq x y z
N MET A 1 -30.92 31.60 -28.46
CA MET A 1 -30.75 32.98 -28.98
C MET A 1 -31.02 33.97 -27.86
N SER A 2 -29.97 34.56 -27.28
CA SER A 2 -29.96 35.84 -26.52
C SER A 2 -28.48 36.09 -26.16
N ARG A 3 -27.71 36.90 -26.91
CA ARG A 3 -27.39 38.33 -26.68
C ARG A 3 -26.99 38.62 -25.22
N SER A 4 -25.94 39.35 -24.85
CA SER A 4 -24.79 40.00 -25.48
C SER A 4 -23.92 40.56 -24.34
N ASN A 5 -22.60 40.62 -24.53
CA ASN A 5 -21.59 41.60 -24.07
C ASN A 5 -21.85 42.49 -22.82
N LEU A 6 -20.83 42.61 -21.94
CA LEU A 6 -20.20 43.92 -21.71
C LEU A 6 -18.76 43.83 -21.13
N ARG A 7 -17.90 44.68 -21.68
CA ARG A 7 -16.50 44.92 -21.36
C ARG A 7 -16.35 45.85 -20.16
N GLY A 8 -15.33 45.57 -19.34
CA GLY A 8 -14.42 46.54 -18.71
C GLY A 8 -14.97 47.50 -17.64
N PHE A 9 -14.13 47.83 -16.64
CA PHE A 9 -13.63 49.18 -16.37
C PHE A 9 -12.86 49.21 -15.02
N PHE A 10 -11.64 49.76 -15.10
CA PHE A 10 -11.01 50.71 -14.18
C PHE A 10 -10.60 50.32 -12.74
N ALA A 11 -9.30 50.53 -12.51
CA ALA A 11 -8.64 50.66 -11.22
C ALA A 11 -9.10 51.90 -10.45
N VAL A 12 -9.17 51.81 -9.12
CA VAL A 12 -9.09 52.99 -8.23
C VAL A 12 -8.25 52.65 -7.00
N LEU A 13 -7.18 53.43 -6.89
CA LEU A 13 -6.22 53.59 -5.79
C LEU A 13 -6.86 54.44 -4.68
N SER A 14 -6.72 54.09 -3.39
CA SER A 14 -6.90 55.06 -2.28
C SER A 14 -6.16 54.65 -0.99
N LEU A 15 -5.30 55.58 -0.56
CA LEU A 15 -4.54 55.71 0.69
C LEU A 15 -5.49 55.88 1.91
N ALA A 16 -5.30 55.19 3.04
CA ALA A 16 -4.40 55.46 4.20
C ALA A 16 -4.87 56.55 5.19
N LEU A 17 -4.91 56.22 6.50
CA LEU A 17 -4.54 57.01 7.72
C LEU A 17 -4.98 56.21 8.96
N GLY A 18 -4.10 55.73 9.87
CA GLY A 18 -3.43 56.44 10.98
C GLY A 18 -4.11 56.01 12.32
N ALA A 19 -3.50 55.84 13.50
CA ALA A 19 -2.20 56.15 14.11
C ALA A 19 -2.05 55.26 15.39
N ALA A 20 -0.90 54.62 15.66
CA ALA A 20 0.24 55.05 16.49
C ALA A 20 0.14 54.76 18.02
N LEU A 21 1.12 54.00 18.54
CA LEU A 21 1.79 54.17 19.87
C LEU A 21 3.04 53.23 19.87
N VAL A 22 4.28 53.70 19.68
CA VAL A 22 5.25 54.32 20.62
C VAL A 22 6.34 53.33 21.09
N CYS A 23 7.61 53.70 20.76
CA CYS A 23 8.92 53.51 21.45
C CYS A 23 9.38 52.10 21.90
N THR A 24 10.65 51.65 21.89
CA THR A 24 12.01 52.18 21.63
C THR A 24 12.99 50.98 21.74
N GLY A 25 14.08 50.96 20.96
CA GLY A 25 15.44 50.60 21.44
C GLY A 25 15.88 49.15 21.76
N GLN A 26 16.72 48.59 20.87
CA GLN A 26 18.13 48.17 21.08
C GLN A 26 18.54 46.90 21.90
N ALA A 27 19.34 46.06 21.22
CA ALA A 27 20.50 45.24 21.62
C ALA A 27 20.42 43.99 22.54
N SER A 28 21.00 42.92 21.98
CA SER A 28 21.90 41.89 22.53
C SER A 28 22.01 41.70 24.06
N SER A 29 21.82 40.46 24.54
CA SER A 29 22.69 39.80 25.56
C SER A 29 22.28 38.34 25.84
N LYS A 30 23.29 37.46 25.92
CA LYS A 30 23.22 36.06 26.37
C LYS A 30 22.83 35.99 27.86
N SER A 31 22.04 34.98 28.26
CA SER A 31 22.05 34.39 29.63
C SER A 31 21.38 33.01 29.66
N LYS A 32 21.91 32.14 30.52
CA LYS A 32 21.74 30.67 30.67
C LYS A 32 20.45 30.29 31.47
N PRO A 33 20.15 28.99 31.74
CA PRO A 33 18.85 28.36 31.57
C PRO A 33 18.01 28.34 32.87
N LYS A 34 16.67 28.32 32.75
CA LYS A 34 15.78 28.05 33.90
C LYS A 34 14.77 26.96 33.54
N ALA A 35 14.84 25.88 34.30
CA ALA A 35 13.95 24.74 34.26
C ALA A 35 12.48 25.16 34.44
N ALA A 36 11.59 24.56 33.65
CA ALA A 36 10.15 24.55 33.87
C ALA A 36 9.60 23.13 33.71
N LYS A 37 8.73 22.79 34.66
CA LYS A 37 8.02 21.53 34.97
C LYS A 37 7.00 21.13 33.87
N PRO A 38 6.37 19.93 33.93
CA PRO A 38 6.11 19.04 32.81
C PRO A 38 4.72 19.27 32.20
N ALA A 39 4.67 19.50 30.89
CA ALA A 39 3.42 19.43 30.14
C ALA A 39 3.22 17.98 29.65
N ALA A 40 2.14 17.39 30.17
CA ALA A 40 1.44 16.19 29.71
C ALA A 40 2.09 15.42 28.54
N ALA A 41 2.64 14.25 28.87
CA ALA A 41 2.83 13.19 27.90
C ALA A 41 1.47 12.90 27.24
N ALA A 42 1.32 13.33 25.99
CA ALA A 42 0.45 12.61 25.08
C ALA A 42 1.08 11.22 24.95
N SER A 43 0.45 10.23 25.59
CA SER A 43 0.71 8.83 25.32
C SER A 43 0.33 8.59 23.86
N GLU A 44 1.28 8.78 22.96
CA GLU A 44 1.26 8.04 21.71
C GLU A 44 1.51 6.59 22.10
N ASP A 45 0.44 5.84 22.34
CA ASP A 45 0.43 4.38 22.29
C ASP A 45 0.77 3.97 20.86
N THR A 46 2.03 4.15 20.47
CA THR A 46 2.65 3.47 19.35
C THR A 46 2.88 2.04 19.79
N LYS A 47 1.78 1.31 19.79
CA LYS A 47 1.70 -0.14 19.75
C LYS A 47 2.44 -0.61 18.50
N SER A 48 3.75 -0.71 18.64
CA SER A 48 4.67 -1.19 17.62
C SER A 48 4.41 -2.68 17.43
N GLY A 49 3.61 -3.02 16.42
CA GLY A 49 3.74 -4.32 15.77
C GLY A 49 5.17 -4.40 15.24
N GLY A 50 5.98 -5.29 15.82
CA GLY A 50 7.38 -5.45 15.41
C GLY A 50 7.50 -5.74 13.91
N LYS A 51 8.67 -5.46 13.33
CA LYS A 51 8.95 -5.83 11.94
C LYS A 51 8.69 -7.34 11.76
N PRO A 52 8.06 -7.77 10.65
CA PRO A 52 7.84 -9.19 10.41
C PRO A 52 9.16 -9.97 10.44
N SER A 53 9.13 -11.14 11.09
CA SER A 53 10.26 -12.07 11.12
C SER A 53 10.13 -13.06 9.98
N GLN A 54 11.22 -13.28 9.23
CA GLN A 54 11.27 -14.30 8.21
C GLN A 54 11.58 -15.66 8.84
N LEU A 55 10.73 -16.66 8.59
CA LEU A 55 10.88 -18.00 9.13
C LEU A 55 11.58 -18.97 8.19
N ALA A 56 11.31 -18.84 6.88
CA ALA A 56 11.81 -19.75 5.87
C ALA A 56 11.76 -19.11 4.48
N SER A 57 12.42 -19.78 3.53
CA SER A 57 12.30 -19.50 2.09
C SER A 57 12.21 -20.82 1.33
N TYR A 58 11.34 -20.87 0.33
CA TYR A 58 11.14 -22.01 -0.56
C TYR A 58 11.05 -21.48 -1.98
N GLY A 59 12.05 -21.79 -2.81
CA GLY A 59 12.12 -21.26 -4.18
C GLY A 59 12.08 -19.73 -4.19
N ASP A 60 11.07 -19.17 -4.87
CA ASP A 60 10.88 -17.72 -4.97
C ASP A 60 9.99 -17.12 -3.86
N TRP A 61 9.57 -17.94 -2.88
CA TRP A 61 8.64 -17.55 -1.82
C TRP A 61 9.33 -17.49 -0.45
N GLY A 62 9.17 -16.37 0.25
CA GLY A 62 9.54 -16.23 1.66
C GLY A 62 8.34 -16.44 2.57
N VAL A 63 8.56 -17.02 3.76
CA VAL A 63 7.52 -17.18 4.79
C VAL A 63 7.84 -16.27 5.97
N PHE A 64 6.85 -15.51 6.42
CA PHE A 64 7.01 -14.50 7.44
C PHE A 64 5.92 -14.60 8.51
N VAL A 65 6.25 -14.11 9.70
CA VAL A 65 5.30 -13.88 10.80
C VAL A 65 5.38 -12.44 11.25
N ALA A 66 4.23 -11.78 11.29
CA ALA A 66 4.04 -10.51 11.95
C ALA A 66 3.25 -10.75 13.25
N GLN A 67 3.79 -10.24 14.36
CA GLN A 67 3.12 -10.27 15.67
C GLN A 67 2.52 -8.90 15.92
N GLY A 68 1.19 -8.85 16.05
CA GLY A 68 0.48 -7.77 16.71
C GLY A 68 0.27 -8.12 18.19
N GLU A 69 -0.06 -7.16 19.05
CA GLU A 69 -0.17 -7.46 20.48
C GLU A 69 -1.24 -8.49 20.84
N LYS A 70 -2.24 -8.71 19.97
CA LYS A 70 -3.31 -9.71 20.18
C LYS A 70 -3.60 -10.55 18.95
N SER A 71 -2.81 -10.41 17.89
CA SER A 71 -3.04 -11.08 16.62
C SER A 71 -1.73 -11.53 16.01
N LYS A 72 -1.77 -12.68 15.34
CA LYS A 72 -0.65 -13.24 14.61
C LYS A 72 -1.05 -13.32 13.14
N THR A 73 -0.17 -12.83 12.27
CA THR A 73 -0.35 -12.92 10.82
C THR A 73 0.83 -13.70 10.26
N CYS A 74 0.57 -14.83 9.63
CA CYS A 74 1.57 -15.60 8.91
C CYS A 74 1.30 -15.47 7.42
N TYR A 75 2.35 -15.30 6.61
CA TYR A 75 2.14 -15.14 5.18
C TYR A 75 3.32 -15.65 4.35
N ALA A 76 2.99 -16.16 3.17
CA ALA A 76 3.94 -16.38 2.09
C ALA A 76 4.01 -15.10 1.23
N LEU A 77 5.21 -14.73 0.79
CA LEU A 77 5.46 -13.52 0.00
C LEU A 77 6.38 -13.83 -1.18
N ALA A 78 6.02 -13.33 -2.35
CA ALA A 78 6.88 -13.34 -3.54
C ALA A 78 6.93 -11.97 -4.20
N THR A 79 8.05 -11.70 -4.89
CA THR A 79 8.23 -10.54 -5.77
C THR A 79 8.15 -10.98 -7.23
N PRO A 80 7.74 -10.10 -8.16
CA PRO A 80 7.67 -10.47 -9.57
C PRO A 80 9.07 -10.71 -10.13
N LYS A 81 9.19 -11.73 -10.99
CA LYS A 81 10.40 -12.03 -11.76
C LYS A 81 10.55 -11.09 -12.95
N GLU A 82 9.43 -10.69 -13.54
CA GLU A 82 9.38 -9.79 -14.68
C GLU A 82 8.29 -8.74 -14.47
N ARG A 83 8.56 -7.52 -14.94
CA ARG A 83 7.60 -6.42 -14.89
C ARG A 83 7.62 -5.65 -16.21
N ALA A 84 6.48 -5.57 -16.87
CA ALA A 84 6.30 -4.91 -18.16
C ALA A 84 5.25 -3.78 -18.08
N PRO A 85 5.39 -2.71 -18.88
CA PRO A 85 6.57 -2.39 -19.67
C PRO A 85 7.78 -2.05 -18.76
N ALA A 86 8.98 -2.29 -19.28
CA ALA A 86 10.22 -1.94 -18.59
C ALA A 86 10.38 -0.41 -18.49
N GLY A 87 11.19 0.06 -17.54
CA GLY A 87 11.52 1.49 -17.40
C GLY A 87 10.47 2.36 -16.71
N LEU A 88 9.30 1.82 -16.35
CA LEU A 88 8.35 2.53 -15.51
C LEU A 88 8.89 2.67 -14.08
N LYS A 89 8.91 3.90 -13.55
CA LYS A 89 9.16 4.16 -12.13
C LYS A 89 7.96 3.71 -11.32
N ARG A 90 8.12 2.61 -10.57
CA ARG A 90 7.11 1.98 -9.72
C ARG A 90 7.78 1.50 -8.44
N ASP A 91 7.03 1.51 -7.34
CA ASP A 91 7.48 0.92 -6.10
C ASP A 91 7.56 -0.62 -6.24
N PRO A 92 8.25 -1.30 -5.31
CA PRO A 92 8.24 -2.76 -5.25
C PRO A 92 6.82 -3.32 -5.24
N ALA A 93 6.65 -4.45 -5.90
CA ALA A 93 5.40 -5.19 -5.92
C ALA A 93 5.57 -6.56 -5.29
N TYR A 94 4.46 -7.05 -4.74
CA TYR A 94 4.43 -8.24 -3.90
C TYR A 94 3.12 -8.97 -4.10
N VAL A 95 3.17 -10.30 -4.03
CA VAL A 95 2.00 -11.15 -3.78
C VAL A 95 2.15 -11.69 -2.38
N PHE A 96 1.09 -11.56 -1.59
CA PHE A 96 0.96 -12.13 -0.25
C PHE A 96 -0.14 -13.19 -0.27
N ILE A 97 0.08 -14.29 0.42
CA ILE A 97 -0.97 -15.25 0.79
C ILE A 97 -0.90 -15.43 2.28
N SER A 98 -1.94 -15.01 2.99
CA SER A 98 -1.90 -14.78 4.43
C SER A 98 -2.95 -15.57 5.20
N SER A 99 -2.57 -16.03 6.38
CA SER A 99 -3.46 -16.61 7.38
C SER A 99 -3.41 -15.79 8.66
N ARG A 100 -4.60 -15.44 9.17
CA ARG A 100 -4.82 -14.65 10.38
C ARG A 100 -5.80 -15.40 11.28
N PRO A 101 -5.32 -16.31 12.15
CA PRO A 101 -6.19 -17.14 12.97
C PRO A 101 -7.12 -16.34 13.90
N GLY A 102 -6.63 -15.21 14.42
CA GLY A 102 -7.42 -14.31 15.26
C GLY A 102 -8.60 -13.64 14.55
N GLU A 103 -8.60 -13.65 13.22
CA GLU A 103 -9.68 -13.10 12.37
C GLU A 103 -10.44 -14.20 11.62
N ASN A 104 -10.11 -15.48 11.85
CA ASN A 104 -10.62 -16.61 11.10
C ASN A 104 -10.44 -16.46 9.57
N VAL A 105 -9.32 -15.87 9.16
CA VAL A 105 -8.93 -15.73 7.75
C VAL A 105 -7.85 -16.75 7.41
N ARG A 106 -8.06 -17.51 6.34
CA ARG A 106 -7.11 -18.49 5.81
C ARG A 106 -6.82 -18.20 4.36
N GLU A 107 -5.54 -18.28 4.00
CA GLU A 107 -5.02 -18.17 2.62
C GLU A 107 -5.57 -17.00 1.80
N GLU A 108 -5.81 -15.84 2.45
CA GLU A 108 -6.23 -14.64 1.74
C GLU A 108 -5.07 -14.10 0.91
N THR A 109 -5.30 -13.96 -0.38
CA THR A 109 -4.39 -13.37 -1.35
C THR A 109 -4.58 -11.86 -1.43
N SER A 110 -3.47 -11.14 -1.30
CA SER A 110 -3.42 -9.73 -1.64
C SER A 110 -2.20 -9.43 -2.50
N ILE A 111 -2.34 -8.44 -3.37
CA ILE A 111 -1.31 -8.05 -4.32
C ILE A 111 -1.03 -6.56 -4.13
N ILE A 112 0.23 -6.22 -3.87
CA ILE A 112 0.71 -4.84 -3.91
C ILE A 112 1.34 -4.62 -5.28
N MET A 113 0.75 -3.75 -6.09
CA MET A 113 1.20 -3.46 -7.46
C MET A 113 2.37 -2.46 -7.51
N GLY A 114 2.63 -1.72 -6.42
CA GLY A 114 3.66 -0.68 -6.38
C GLY A 114 3.33 0.57 -7.21
N PHE A 115 2.07 0.75 -7.57
CA PHE A 115 1.53 1.96 -8.17
C PHE A 115 0.00 1.97 -8.02
N PRO A 116 -0.66 3.14 -7.98
CA PRO A 116 -2.11 3.21 -7.97
C PRO A 116 -2.75 2.62 -9.24
N VAL A 117 -3.54 1.56 -9.05
CA VAL A 117 -4.33 0.92 -10.11
C VAL A 117 -5.58 1.74 -10.37
N LYS A 118 -6.05 1.76 -11.62
CA LYS A 118 -7.33 2.37 -11.95
C LYS A 118 -8.47 1.56 -11.33
N GLU A 119 -9.21 2.15 -10.40
CA GLU A 119 -10.37 1.50 -9.78
C GLU A 119 -11.47 1.21 -10.82
N GLY A 120 -12.21 0.12 -10.63
CA GLY A 120 -13.23 -0.35 -11.58
C GLY A 120 -12.68 -0.80 -12.94
N SER A 121 -11.37 -0.99 -13.06
CA SER A 121 -10.74 -1.45 -14.30
C SER A 121 -10.77 -2.98 -14.45
N ALA A 122 -10.40 -3.45 -15.65
CA ALA A 122 -10.23 -4.87 -15.96
C ALA A 122 -8.87 -5.40 -15.46
N ALA A 123 -8.56 -5.22 -14.18
CA ALA A 123 -7.41 -5.86 -13.55
C ALA A 123 -7.67 -7.37 -13.39
N ARG A 124 -6.68 -8.20 -13.70
CA ARG A 124 -6.85 -9.66 -13.80
C ARG A 124 -5.59 -10.42 -13.42
N ALA A 125 -5.75 -11.52 -12.71
CA ALA A 125 -4.73 -12.52 -12.46
C ALA A 125 -4.95 -13.74 -13.37
N GLU A 126 -3.88 -14.31 -13.92
CA GLU A 126 -3.91 -15.47 -14.81
C GLU A 126 -2.92 -16.55 -14.34
N ILE A 127 -3.38 -17.79 -14.25
CA ILE A 127 -2.60 -18.97 -13.83
C ILE A 127 -2.95 -20.12 -14.75
N GLY A 128 -1.99 -20.62 -15.53
CA GLY A 128 -2.21 -21.76 -16.42
C GLY A 128 -3.34 -21.59 -17.45
N GLY A 129 -3.68 -20.35 -17.82
CA GLY A 129 -4.79 -20.03 -18.73
C GLY A 129 -6.12 -19.76 -18.04
N THR A 130 -6.28 -20.13 -16.76
CA THR A 130 -7.42 -19.72 -15.93
C THR A 130 -7.20 -18.28 -15.47
N GLY A 131 -8.24 -17.45 -15.53
CA GLY A 131 -8.13 -16.07 -15.08
C GLY A 131 -9.19 -15.67 -14.07
N PHE A 132 -8.80 -14.76 -13.18
CA PHE A 132 -9.55 -14.29 -12.02
C PHE A 132 -9.58 -12.77 -12.04
N ASP A 133 -10.77 -12.19 -11.93
CA ASP A 133 -10.91 -10.74 -11.90
C ASP A 133 -10.43 -10.18 -10.57
N LEU A 134 -9.79 -9.02 -10.62
CA LEU A 134 -9.29 -8.34 -9.44
C LEU A 134 -10.09 -7.07 -9.15
N VAL A 135 -10.34 -6.81 -7.88
CA VAL A 135 -10.75 -5.51 -7.37
C VAL A 135 -9.52 -4.79 -6.84
N ALA A 136 -9.34 -3.52 -7.20
CA ALA A 136 -8.19 -2.73 -6.80
C ALA A 136 -8.61 -1.49 -6.00
N LYS A 137 -7.77 -1.12 -5.02
CA LYS A 137 -7.90 0.10 -4.23
C LYS A 137 -6.52 0.68 -3.96
N GLY A 138 -6.25 1.86 -4.52
CA GLY A 138 -4.91 2.44 -4.52
C GLY A 138 -3.89 1.46 -5.15
N PRO A 139 -2.79 1.10 -4.47
CA PRO A 139 -1.81 0.17 -5.00
C PRO A 139 -2.12 -1.30 -4.76
N ASN A 140 -3.21 -1.61 -4.05
CA ASN A 140 -3.54 -2.96 -3.63
C ASN A 140 -4.61 -3.57 -4.54
N ALA A 141 -4.56 -4.88 -4.72
CA ALA A 141 -5.56 -5.65 -5.44
C ALA A 141 -5.86 -6.99 -4.74
N TRP A 142 -7.09 -7.45 -4.88
CA TRP A 142 -7.61 -8.71 -4.34
C TRP A 142 -8.48 -9.41 -5.37
N ILE A 143 -8.75 -10.69 -5.17
CA ILE A 143 -9.74 -11.42 -5.96
C ILE A 143 -11.10 -10.72 -5.81
N LYS A 144 -11.74 -10.38 -6.92
CA LYS A 144 -13.00 -9.63 -6.94
C LYS A 144 -14.15 -10.44 -6.34
N ASN A 145 -14.19 -11.73 -6.64
CA ASN A 145 -15.17 -12.67 -6.10
C ASN A 145 -14.50 -13.55 -5.05
N GLN A 146 -14.71 -13.25 -3.77
CA GLN A 146 -14.07 -13.97 -2.67
C GLN A 146 -14.41 -15.48 -2.64
N ALA A 147 -15.53 -15.89 -3.24
CA ALA A 147 -15.87 -17.31 -3.37
C ALA A 147 -14.92 -18.09 -4.30
N GLU A 148 -14.19 -17.41 -5.18
CA GLU A 148 -13.19 -18.00 -6.08
C GLU A 148 -11.81 -18.13 -5.42
N GLU A 149 -11.60 -17.54 -4.25
CA GLU A 149 -10.29 -17.49 -3.61
C GLU A 149 -9.68 -18.87 -3.29
N PRO A 150 -10.45 -19.87 -2.78
CA PRO A 150 -9.93 -21.23 -2.64
C PRO A 150 -9.51 -21.85 -3.98
N GLN A 151 -10.26 -21.57 -5.06
CA GLN A 151 -9.91 -22.06 -6.40
C GLN A 151 -8.66 -21.36 -6.94
N PHE A 152 -8.50 -20.08 -6.63
CA PHE A 152 -7.32 -19.30 -6.98
C PHE A 152 -6.06 -19.85 -6.30
N VAL A 153 -6.09 -20.08 -4.98
CA VAL A 153 -4.96 -20.65 -4.24
C VAL A 153 -4.62 -22.06 -4.72
N GLU A 154 -5.62 -22.89 -4.99
CA GLU A 154 -5.40 -24.22 -5.57
C GLU A 154 -4.79 -24.18 -6.97
N ALA A 155 -5.20 -23.21 -7.80
CA ALA A 155 -4.58 -22.96 -9.09
C ALA A 155 -3.12 -22.52 -8.93
N LEU A 156 -2.82 -21.66 -7.96
CA LEU A 156 -1.45 -21.25 -7.67
C LEU A 156 -0.56 -22.43 -7.25
N LYS A 157 -1.05 -23.30 -6.37
CA LYS A 157 -0.30 -24.49 -5.88
C LYS A 157 0.03 -25.49 -6.99
N LYS A 158 -0.82 -25.58 -8.03
CA LYS A 158 -0.65 -26.49 -9.18
C LYS A 158 0.05 -25.83 -10.37
N GLY A 159 0.04 -24.50 -10.42
CA GLY A 159 0.63 -23.72 -11.48
C GLY A 159 2.14 -23.54 -11.34
N SER A 160 2.76 -23.04 -12.40
CA SER A 160 4.19 -22.68 -12.40
C SER A 160 4.42 -21.16 -12.43
N LYS A 161 3.42 -20.38 -12.85
CA LYS A 161 3.51 -18.94 -13.05
C LYS A 161 2.17 -18.27 -12.81
N LEU A 162 2.19 -17.15 -12.10
CA LEU A 162 1.10 -16.20 -11.96
C LEU A 162 1.42 -14.95 -12.79
N ILE A 163 0.46 -14.49 -13.60
CA ILE A 163 0.55 -13.25 -14.37
C ILE A 163 -0.50 -12.28 -13.85
N VAL A 164 -0.10 -11.09 -13.44
CA VAL A 164 -1.01 -10.04 -12.97
C VAL A 164 -1.00 -8.88 -13.96
N LYS A 165 -2.15 -8.62 -14.57
CA LYS A 165 -2.36 -7.49 -15.50
C LYS A 165 -3.23 -6.44 -14.84
N ALA A 166 -2.78 -5.19 -14.84
CA ALA A 166 -3.54 -4.09 -14.27
C ALA A 166 -3.25 -2.77 -15.00
N PRO A 167 -4.26 -1.95 -15.31
CA PRO A 167 -4.04 -0.61 -15.80
C PRO A 167 -3.73 0.35 -14.64
N SER A 168 -2.64 1.11 -14.78
CA SER A 168 -2.32 2.22 -13.88
C SER A 168 -3.30 3.38 -14.07
N LEU A 169 -3.41 4.25 -13.06
CA LEU A 169 -4.14 5.53 -13.20
C LEU A 169 -3.63 6.40 -14.36
N LYS A 170 -2.37 6.22 -14.79
CA LYS A 170 -1.75 6.96 -15.90
C LYS A 170 -2.02 6.33 -17.28
N GLY A 171 -2.82 5.25 -17.35
CA GLY A 171 -3.24 4.64 -18.62
C GLY A 171 -2.31 3.56 -19.17
N HIS A 172 -1.15 3.31 -18.56
CA HIS A 172 -0.30 2.16 -18.92
C HIS A 172 -0.93 0.86 -18.40
N VAL A 173 -1.12 -0.13 -19.26
CA VAL A 173 -1.42 -1.51 -18.86
C VAL A 173 -0.11 -2.19 -18.49
N THR A 174 0.03 -2.61 -17.24
CA THR A 174 1.21 -3.32 -16.75
C THR A 174 0.96 -4.81 -16.70
N THR A 175 2.04 -5.58 -16.81
CA THR A 175 2.03 -7.03 -16.57
C THR A 175 3.18 -7.36 -15.62
N ASP A 176 2.87 -7.98 -14.49
CA ASP A 176 3.86 -8.49 -13.56
C ASP A 176 3.77 -10.03 -13.53
N SER A 177 4.90 -10.72 -13.70
CA SER A 177 4.97 -12.20 -13.73
C SER A 177 5.68 -12.71 -12.50
N TYR A 178 5.08 -13.67 -11.81
CA TYR A 178 5.58 -14.29 -10.58
C TYR A 178 5.82 -15.77 -10.81
N SER A 179 6.96 -16.28 -10.32
CA SER A 179 7.23 -17.71 -10.26
C SER A 179 6.44 -18.34 -9.11
N LEU A 180 5.87 -19.52 -9.33
CA LEU A 180 5.17 -20.29 -8.30
C LEU A 180 6.04 -21.40 -7.70
N ALA A 181 7.33 -21.44 -8.09
CA ALA A 181 8.28 -22.40 -7.56
C ALA A 181 8.45 -22.23 -6.05
N GLY A 182 8.12 -23.28 -5.29
CA GLY A 182 8.22 -23.31 -3.83
C GLY A 182 6.98 -22.84 -3.07
N LEU A 183 5.92 -22.40 -3.77
CA LEU A 183 4.72 -21.88 -3.12
C LEU A 183 4.05 -22.90 -2.21
N SER A 184 3.86 -24.14 -2.65
CA SER A 184 3.17 -25.16 -1.85
C SER A 184 3.89 -25.42 -0.52
N GLN A 185 5.22 -25.53 -0.54
CA GLN A 185 6.01 -25.66 0.70
C GLN A 185 5.92 -24.42 1.59
N ALA A 186 5.84 -23.23 1.00
CA ALA A 186 5.67 -22.00 1.74
C ALA A 186 4.29 -21.95 2.44
N LEU A 187 3.21 -22.34 1.75
CA LEU A 187 1.87 -22.40 2.33
C LEU A 187 1.75 -23.47 3.42
N ASP A 188 2.33 -24.65 3.22
CA ASP A 188 2.40 -25.69 4.26
C ASP A 188 3.12 -25.16 5.53
N ARG A 189 4.14 -24.30 5.36
CA ARG A 189 4.84 -23.68 6.49
C ARG A 189 4.01 -22.58 7.13
N VAL A 190 3.26 -21.79 6.36
CA VAL A 190 2.31 -20.79 6.87
C VAL A 190 1.23 -21.46 7.71
N GLU A 191 0.62 -22.55 7.23
CA GLU A 191 -0.43 -23.28 7.95
C GLU A 191 0.08 -23.87 9.28
N LYS A 192 1.30 -24.42 9.30
CA LYS A 192 1.94 -24.90 10.54
C LYS A 192 2.11 -23.80 11.58
N GLU A 193 2.32 -22.57 11.12
CA GLU A 193 2.59 -21.43 11.99
C GLU A 193 1.30 -20.69 12.40
N CYS A 194 0.30 -20.66 11.52
CA CYS A 194 -1.02 -20.07 11.69
C CYS A 194 -2.09 -21.04 11.16
N PRO A 195 -2.53 -22.01 11.99
CA PRO A 195 -3.61 -22.94 11.63
C PRO A 195 -4.99 -22.26 11.65
#